data_AF-A0A537XCE9-F1
#
_entry.id   AF-A0A537XCE9-F1
#
_cell.length_a   1.000
_cell.length_b   1.000
_cell.length_c   1.000
_cell.angle_alpha   90.00
_cell.angle_beta   90.00
_cell.angle_gamma   90.00
#
_symmetry.space_group_name_H-M   'P 1'
#
loop_
_entity.id
_entity.type
_entity.pdbx_description
1 polymer ?
#
loop_
_entity_poly.entity_id
_entity_poly.type
_entity_poly.pdbx_seq_one_letter_code
_entity_poly.pdbx_strand_id
1 'polypeptide(L)'
;MVLFVVGLPGVPALAADNPPWPELLPGVALAPGIQPHPVENCRRASLACIDDLLVRLEATWRRQDAACDHRALFTLAYIRITQGLRRAVLDGTIHDPQWMTYTIVYFSNHYFQALSDYDAGRPVPAAWRVTLDAAAHGEDNGGQDVLLASSAHTQHDLPFVYAEMGVTTPQGQSRKPDHDAVNAINAAVFDALETYYAEHYDPFFSYIQPLPPLNQGTLEMVKGWRELAWRNAERLLSARTAEERQGVADEIDLNSRLWAQMIDSYQPAGYRAMRDSFCSAHHEIKPTWPRRPSGRRGGTSSARGTNHSGRPRARAHRRHRRHRRPRPRRHHRRSRR
;
A
#
# COMPACT_ATOMS: atom_id res chain seq x y z
N MET A 1 35.35 36.10 -42.88
CA MET A 1 35.78 35.02 -41.96
C MET A 1 34.54 34.25 -41.56
N VAL A 2 34.38 33.01 -42.03
CA VAL A 2 33.18 32.19 -41.74
C VAL A 2 33.47 31.33 -40.51
N LEU A 3 32.65 31.45 -39.47
CA LEU A 3 32.70 30.55 -38.33
C LEU A 3 31.73 29.39 -38.57
N PHE A 4 32.27 28.19 -38.80
CA PHE A 4 31.46 26.97 -38.77
C PHE A 4 31.12 26.64 -37.33
N VAL A 5 29.83 26.75 -36.97
CA VAL A 5 29.31 26.09 -35.77
C VAL A 5 29.22 24.60 -36.08
N VAL A 6 30.16 23.83 -35.54
CA VAL A 6 30.10 22.36 -35.62
C VAL A 6 28.92 21.91 -34.74
N GLY A 7 27.83 21.49 -35.37
CA GLY A 7 26.72 20.88 -34.66
C GLY A 7 27.18 19.61 -33.96
N LEU A 8 26.95 19.53 -32.66
CA LEU A 8 27.06 18.26 -31.94
C LEU A 8 26.08 17.26 -32.57
N PRO A 9 26.50 16.00 -32.83
CA PRO A 9 25.57 15.01 -33.34
C PRO A 9 24.42 14.84 -32.35
N GLY A 10 23.19 14.86 -32.86
CA GLY A 10 22.00 14.81 -32.02
C GLY A 10 22.02 13.58 -31.13
N VAL A 11 21.96 13.79 -29.81
CA VAL A 11 21.70 12.71 -28.86
C VAL A 11 20.37 12.07 -29.28
N PRO A 12 20.32 10.77 -29.58
CA PRO A 12 19.04 10.13 -29.90
C PRO A 12 18.13 10.26 -28.69
N ALA A 13 16.88 10.69 -28.91
CA ALA A 13 15.88 10.63 -27.86
C ALA A 13 15.82 9.20 -27.33
N LEU A 14 16.13 9.01 -26.05
CA LEU A 14 16.15 7.70 -25.42
C LEU A 14 14.71 7.23 -25.25
N ALA A 15 14.21 6.52 -26.27
CA ALA A 15 12.94 5.81 -26.27
C ALA A 15 13.01 4.60 -25.32
N ALA A 16 13.00 4.92 -24.02
CA ALA A 16 12.90 3.97 -22.92
C ALA A 16 11.90 4.55 -21.92
N ASP A 17 10.66 4.08 -21.96
CA ASP A 17 9.55 4.51 -21.09
C ASP A 17 9.73 4.11 -19.62
N ASN A 18 10.94 3.68 -19.25
CA ASN A 18 11.50 3.69 -17.91
C ASN A 18 13.02 3.85 -18.04
N PRO A 19 13.60 5.04 -17.80
CA PRO A 19 15.05 5.24 -17.90
C PRO A 19 15.80 4.47 -16.79
N PRO A 20 17.13 4.28 -16.91
CA PRO A 20 17.94 3.54 -15.94
C PRO A 20 18.13 4.32 -14.63
N TRP A 21 17.09 4.36 -13.78
CA TRP A 21 17.06 5.09 -12.52
C TRP A 21 18.16 4.68 -11.51
N PRO A 22 18.52 3.38 -11.34
CA PRO A 22 19.61 3.00 -10.44
C PRO A 22 20.96 3.58 -10.84
N GLU A 23 21.20 3.73 -12.15
CA GLU A 23 22.44 4.26 -12.73
C GLU A 23 22.45 5.80 -12.78
N LEU A 24 21.32 6.42 -13.08
CA LEU A 24 21.18 7.88 -13.16
C LEU A 24 21.13 8.54 -11.78
N LEU A 25 20.47 7.89 -10.81
CA LEU A 25 20.22 8.40 -9.47
C LEU A 25 20.51 7.30 -8.42
N PRO A 26 21.76 6.84 -8.26
CA PRO A 26 22.09 5.78 -7.30
C PRO A 26 21.69 6.13 -5.86
N GLY A 27 21.44 5.10 -5.05
CA GLY A 27 21.16 5.25 -3.62
C GLY A 27 22.39 5.79 -2.87
N VAL A 28 22.17 6.61 -1.85
CA VAL A 28 23.23 7.11 -0.97
C VAL A 28 23.86 5.94 -0.21
N ALA A 29 25.19 5.97 -0.07
CA ALA A 29 25.95 4.97 0.66
C ALA A 29 25.72 5.10 2.19
N LEU A 30 24.64 4.51 2.68
CA LEU A 30 24.32 4.41 4.10
C LEU A 30 24.93 3.16 4.73
N ALA A 31 25.39 3.28 5.98
CA ALA A 31 25.91 2.14 6.73
C ALA A 31 24.81 1.06 6.93
N PRO A 32 25.17 -0.23 7.03
CA PRO A 32 24.20 -1.29 7.33
C PRO A 32 23.47 -1.01 8.65
N GLY A 33 22.20 -0.64 8.55
CA GLY A 33 21.37 -0.18 9.66
C GLY A 33 20.15 -1.07 9.87
N ILE A 34 18.97 -0.44 9.92
CA ILE A 34 17.66 -1.10 10.02
C ILE A 34 17.51 -2.19 8.94
N GLN A 35 16.86 -3.30 9.29
CA GLN A 35 16.63 -4.45 8.41
C GLN A 35 15.15 -4.86 8.45
N PRO A 36 14.65 -5.50 7.37
CA PRO A 36 13.23 -5.82 7.23
C PRO A 36 12.83 -6.93 8.20
N HIS A 37 11.72 -6.69 8.90
CA HIS A 37 11.30 -7.48 10.06
C HIS A 37 9.81 -7.84 10.00
N PRO A 38 9.32 -8.79 10.83
CA PRO A 38 7.92 -9.19 10.83
C PRO A 38 6.97 -8.05 11.20
N VAL A 39 5.95 -7.84 10.38
CA VAL A 39 4.95 -6.76 10.55
C VAL A 39 3.55 -7.31 10.81
N GLU A 40 2.59 -6.44 11.14
CA GLU A 40 1.19 -6.84 11.17
C GLU A 40 0.78 -7.42 9.80
N ASN A 41 -0.06 -8.46 9.80
CA ASN A 41 -0.48 -9.20 8.62
C ASN A 41 0.64 -9.92 7.83
N CYS A 42 1.91 -9.87 8.25
CA CYS A 42 2.95 -10.78 7.77
C CYS A 42 4.03 -11.11 8.82
N ARG A 43 3.84 -12.22 9.55
CA ARG A 43 4.79 -12.70 10.58
C ARG A 43 6.05 -13.39 10.03
N ARG A 44 6.04 -13.75 8.74
CA ARG A 44 7.18 -14.34 8.02
C ARG A 44 6.99 -14.08 6.53
N ALA A 45 7.93 -13.37 5.91
CA ALA A 45 7.92 -13.10 4.48
C ALA A 45 7.72 -14.40 3.67
N SER A 46 6.67 -14.40 2.86
CA SER A 46 6.27 -15.47 1.95
C SER A 46 5.19 -14.93 1.02
N LEU A 47 5.03 -15.53 -0.17
CA LEU A 47 3.98 -15.14 -1.13
C LEU A 47 2.57 -15.20 -0.52
N ALA A 48 2.34 -16.08 0.47
CA ALA A 48 1.09 -16.15 1.21
C ALA A 48 0.71 -14.82 1.89
N CYS A 49 1.67 -14.02 2.37
CA CYS A 49 1.37 -12.68 2.90
C CYS A 49 0.85 -11.71 1.83
N ILE A 50 1.28 -11.90 0.57
CA ILE A 50 0.83 -11.11 -0.59
C ILE A 50 -0.54 -11.62 -1.09
N ASP A 51 -0.78 -12.93 -1.00
CA ASP A 51 -2.11 -13.53 -1.26
C ASP A 51 -3.15 -13.05 -0.22
N ASP A 52 -2.83 -13.10 1.08
CA ASP A 52 -3.69 -12.58 2.16
C ASP A 52 -3.91 -11.05 2.06
N LEU A 53 -2.97 -10.32 1.48
CA LEU A 53 -3.15 -8.91 1.12
C LEU A 53 -4.13 -8.74 -0.05
N LEU A 54 -3.95 -9.49 -1.14
CA LEU A 54 -4.84 -9.43 -2.31
C LEU A 54 -6.30 -9.73 -1.92
N VAL A 55 -6.53 -10.73 -1.05
CA VAL A 55 -7.87 -11.02 -0.50
C VAL A 55 -8.47 -9.81 0.24
N ARG A 56 -7.68 -9.07 1.04
CA ARG A 56 -8.13 -7.85 1.75
C ARG A 56 -8.40 -6.67 0.82
N LEU A 57 -7.57 -6.50 -0.21
CA LEU A 57 -7.74 -5.46 -1.24
C LEU A 57 -9.00 -5.75 -2.08
N GLU A 58 -9.14 -6.96 -2.62
CA GLU A 58 -10.33 -7.36 -3.38
C GLU A 58 -11.62 -7.25 -2.55
N ALA A 59 -11.59 -7.66 -1.29
CA ALA A 59 -12.75 -7.55 -0.40
C ALA A 59 -13.13 -6.08 -0.12
N THR A 60 -12.19 -5.15 -0.26
CA THR A 60 -12.40 -3.71 -0.09
C THR A 60 -12.88 -3.06 -1.38
N TRP A 61 -12.22 -3.33 -2.51
CA TRP A 61 -12.67 -2.91 -3.84
C TRP A 61 -14.12 -3.34 -4.11
N ARG A 62 -14.48 -4.61 -3.86
CA ARG A 62 -15.86 -5.13 -4.03
C ARG A 62 -16.92 -4.42 -3.18
N ARG A 63 -16.55 -3.69 -2.11
CA ARG A 63 -17.50 -2.86 -1.34
C ARG A 63 -17.61 -1.45 -1.93
N GLN A 64 -16.49 -0.90 -2.39
CA GLN A 64 -16.41 0.44 -2.98
C GLN A 64 -17.08 0.46 -4.36
N ASP A 65 -16.70 -0.47 -5.24
CA ASP A 65 -17.25 -0.65 -6.58
C ASP A 65 -18.78 -0.85 -6.57
N ALA A 66 -19.28 -1.73 -5.68
CA ALA A 66 -20.71 -1.98 -5.51
C ALA A 66 -21.51 -0.78 -4.95
N ALA A 67 -20.85 0.34 -4.66
CA ALA A 67 -21.44 1.61 -4.23
C ALA A 67 -21.04 2.79 -5.14
N CYS A 68 -20.27 2.56 -6.22
CA CYS A 68 -19.59 3.61 -6.99
C CYS A 68 -18.78 4.60 -6.11
N ASP A 69 -18.23 4.12 -5.00
CA ASP A 69 -17.33 4.87 -4.13
C ASP A 69 -16.07 5.23 -4.91
N HIS A 70 -15.72 6.53 -4.92
CA HIS A 70 -14.68 7.12 -5.76
C HIS A 70 -13.30 6.50 -5.47
N ARG A 71 -13.10 6.00 -4.24
CA ARG A 71 -11.90 5.24 -3.80
C ARG A 71 -11.74 3.86 -4.46
N ALA A 72 -12.77 3.35 -5.15
CA ALA A 72 -12.73 2.06 -5.84
C ALA A 72 -11.62 2.01 -6.90
N LEU A 73 -11.42 3.10 -7.64
CA LEU A 73 -10.49 3.13 -8.77
C LEU A 73 -9.05 2.87 -8.29
N PHE A 74 -8.57 3.63 -7.30
CA PHE A 74 -7.24 3.40 -6.72
C PHE A 74 -7.10 2.00 -6.09
N THR A 75 -8.14 1.49 -5.45
CA THR A 75 -8.10 0.13 -4.87
C THR A 75 -7.91 -0.94 -5.96
N LEU A 76 -8.54 -0.77 -7.14
CA LEU A 76 -8.32 -1.64 -8.28
C LEU A 76 -6.89 -1.53 -8.84
N ALA A 77 -6.35 -0.31 -8.97
CA ALA A 77 -4.96 -0.10 -9.37
C ALA A 77 -4.01 -0.79 -8.39
N TYR A 78 -4.25 -0.66 -7.08
CA TYR A 78 -3.44 -1.31 -6.05
C TYR A 78 -3.52 -2.85 -6.17
N ILE A 79 -4.70 -3.44 -6.40
CA ILE A 79 -4.82 -4.88 -6.67
C ILE A 79 -3.93 -5.29 -7.85
N ARG A 80 -3.92 -4.54 -8.95
CA ARG A 80 -3.10 -4.85 -10.13
C ARG A 80 -1.60 -4.66 -9.88
N ILE A 81 -1.19 -3.60 -9.17
CA ILE A 81 0.21 -3.38 -8.74
C ILE A 81 0.67 -4.52 -7.83
N THR A 82 -0.11 -4.90 -6.83
CA THR A 82 0.21 -6.03 -5.93
C THR A 82 0.25 -7.37 -6.68
N GLN A 83 -0.63 -7.60 -7.67
CA GLN A 83 -0.55 -8.77 -8.56
C GLN A 83 0.74 -8.76 -9.40
N GLY A 84 1.22 -7.60 -9.84
CA GLY A 84 2.50 -7.44 -10.54
C GLY A 84 3.70 -7.71 -9.65
N LEU A 85 3.74 -7.08 -8.47
CA LEU A 85 4.77 -7.30 -7.45
C LEU A 85 4.85 -8.77 -7.00
N ARG A 86 3.71 -9.44 -6.86
CA ARG A 86 3.65 -10.88 -6.55
C ARG A 86 4.33 -11.74 -7.63
N ARG A 87 4.24 -11.34 -8.91
CA ARG A 87 4.96 -12.03 -10.00
C ARG A 87 6.45 -11.75 -9.89
N ALA A 88 6.85 -10.48 -9.78
CA ALA A 88 8.25 -10.06 -9.66
C ALA A 88 9.01 -10.70 -8.46
N VAL A 89 8.30 -11.01 -7.36
CA VAL A 89 8.84 -11.74 -6.19
C VAL A 89 8.90 -13.27 -6.41
N LEU A 90 8.09 -13.82 -7.31
CA LEU A 90 8.04 -15.24 -7.66
C LEU A 90 9.01 -15.61 -8.80
N ASP A 91 9.19 -14.73 -9.78
CA ASP A 91 10.07 -14.95 -10.95
C ASP A 91 11.54 -14.55 -10.71
N GLY A 92 11.81 -13.77 -9.65
CA GLY A 92 13.16 -13.35 -9.27
C GLY A 92 13.60 -11.99 -9.82
N THR A 93 12.67 -11.20 -10.38
CA THR A 93 12.91 -9.79 -10.76
C THR A 93 13.28 -8.91 -9.54
N ILE A 94 12.81 -9.30 -8.35
CA ILE A 94 13.18 -8.69 -7.07
C ILE A 94 14.30 -9.49 -6.39
N HIS A 95 15.41 -8.83 -6.05
CA HIS A 95 16.62 -9.45 -5.51
C HIS A 95 16.54 -9.75 -4.00
N ASP A 96 15.88 -8.91 -3.20
CA ASP A 96 15.55 -9.15 -1.79
C ASP A 96 14.03 -9.38 -1.63
N PRO A 97 13.53 -10.59 -1.97
CA PRO A 97 12.10 -10.91 -1.87
C PRO A 97 11.60 -10.91 -0.43
N GLN A 98 12.48 -11.05 0.57
CA GLN A 98 12.11 -10.92 1.99
C GLN A 98 11.79 -9.46 2.33
N TRP A 99 12.69 -8.53 2.00
CA TRP A 99 12.48 -7.10 2.18
C TRP A 99 11.24 -6.62 1.44
N MET A 100 11.10 -6.98 0.16
CA MET A 100 9.97 -6.54 -0.65
C MET A 100 8.64 -7.08 -0.10
N THR A 101 8.57 -8.35 0.34
CA THR A 101 7.34 -8.90 0.93
C THR A 101 6.90 -8.15 2.19
N TYR A 102 7.82 -7.84 3.11
CA TYR A 102 7.47 -7.06 4.31
C TYR A 102 7.14 -5.60 3.97
N THR A 103 7.89 -4.99 3.04
CA THR A 103 7.65 -3.63 2.53
C THR A 103 6.24 -3.50 1.96
N ILE A 104 5.83 -4.40 1.06
CA ILE A 104 4.49 -4.41 0.45
C ILE A 104 3.40 -4.48 1.53
N VAL A 105 3.52 -5.43 2.47
CA VAL A 105 2.48 -5.63 3.49
C VAL A 105 2.42 -4.46 4.48
N TYR A 106 3.57 -3.92 4.89
CA TYR A 106 3.62 -2.78 5.79
C TYR A 106 3.05 -1.51 5.14
N PHE A 107 3.41 -1.26 3.88
CA PHE A 107 2.82 -0.22 3.05
C PHE A 107 1.30 -0.37 2.95
N SER A 108 0.79 -1.55 2.60
CA SER A 108 -0.66 -1.77 2.57
C SER A 108 -1.35 -1.63 3.92
N ASN A 109 -0.66 -1.87 5.05
CA ASN A 109 -1.23 -1.59 6.37
C ASN A 109 -1.40 -0.08 6.60
N HIS A 110 -0.49 0.79 6.14
CA HIS A 110 -0.70 2.25 6.15
C HIS A 110 -1.95 2.65 5.35
N TYR A 111 -2.16 2.07 4.17
CA TYR A 111 -3.35 2.32 3.35
C TYR A 111 -4.66 1.94 4.07
N PHE A 112 -4.74 0.71 4.61
CA PHE A 112 -5.92 0.28 5.36
C PHE A 112 -6.13 1.08 6.65
N GLN A 113 -5.05 1.54 7.28
CA GLN A 113 -5.12 2.40 8.47
C GLN A 113 -5.71 3.77 8.11
N ALA A 114 -5.23 4.42 7.05
CA ALA A 114 -5.76 5.72 6.59
C ALA A 114 -7.26 5.65 6.26
N LEU A 115 -7.71 4.60 5.55
CA LEU A 115 -9.14 4.36 5.32
C LEU A 115 -9.93 4.16 6.63
N SER A 116 -9.42 3.30 7.52
CA SER A 116 -10.08 2.93 8.78
C SER A 116 -10.13 4.06 9.81
N ASP A 117 -9.15 4.98 9.78
CA ASP A 117 -9.15 6.20 10.59
C ASP A 117 -10.15 7.22 10.04
N TYR A 118 -10.13 7.46 8.72
CA TYR A 118 -11.05 8.39 8.06
C TYR A 118 -12.52 7.96 8.20
N ASP A 119 -12.86 6.71 7.87
CA ASP A 119 -14.21 6.14 7.99
C ASP A 119 -14.75 6.17 9.44
N ALA A 120 -13.86 6.38 10.43
CA ALA A 120 -14.19 6.47 11.85
C ALA A 120 -14.00 7.88 12.45
N GLY A 121 -13.75 8.90 11.63
CA GLY A 121 -13.55 10.29 12.07
C GLY A 121 -12.30 10.53 12.93
N ARG A 122 -11.29 9.66 12.81
CA ARG A 122 -9.99 9.82 13.50
C ARG A 122 -9.00 10.62 12.64
N PRO A 123 -7.99 11.29 13.24
CA PRO A 123 -7.02 12.07 12.47
C PRO A 123 -6.17 11.18 11.54
N VAL A 124 -6.20 11.51 10.24
CA VAL A 124 -5.29 10.97 9.21
C VAL A 124 -4.22 12.01 8.82
N PRO A 125 -3.08 11.60 8.23
CA PRO A 125 -2.09 12.51 7.63
C PRO A 125 -2.72 13.51 6.65
N ALA A 126 -2.11 14.67 6.44
CA ALA A 126 -2.81 15.77 5.78
C ALA A 126 -3.02 15.55 4.27
N ALA A 127 -2.10 14.86 3.59
CA ALA A 127 -2.30 14.40 2.21
C ALA A 127 -3.45 13.38 2.08
N TRP A 128 -3.51 12.42 3.02
CA TRP A 128 -4.61 11.45 3.10
C TRP A 128 -5.95 12.12 3.41
N ARG A 129 -5.95 13.21 4.18
CA ARG A 129 -7.18 13.97 4.46
C ARG A 129 -7.75 14.60 3.19
N VAL A 130 -6.94 15.36 2.45
CA VAL A 130 -7.36 15.95 1.16
C VAL A 130 -7.85 14.87 0.20
N THR A 131 -7.09 13.77 0.07
CA THR A 131 -7.46 12.63 -0.78
C THR A 131 -8.83 12.03 -0.45
N LEU A 132 -9.14 11.86 0.84
CA LEU A 132 -10.36 11.18 1.29
C LEU A 132 -11.55 12.14 1.42
N ASP A 133 -11.31 13.42 1.70
CA ASP A 133 -12.30 14.49 1.58
C ASP A 133 -12.71 14.69 0.11
N ALA A 134 -11.76 14.74 -0.82
CA ALA A 134 -12.03 14.82 -2.27
C ALA A 134 -12.90 13.65 -2.76
N ALA A 135 -12.52 12.40 -2.44
CA ALA A 135 -13.30 11.21 -2.78
C ALA A 135 -14.67 11.14 -2.06
N ALA A 136 -14.83 11.81 -0.91
CA ALA A 136 -16.13 11.94 -0.24
C ALA A 136 -17.02 13.01 -0.93
N HIS A 137 -16.45 14.15 -1.32
CA HIS A 137 -17.16 15.18 -2.10
C HIS A 137 -17.54 14.65 -3.49
N GLY A 138 -16.60 14.00 -4.19
CA GLY A 138 -16.80 13.31 -5.46
C GLY A 138 -16.93 14.21 -6.70
N GLU A 139 -16.52 15.47 -6.61
CA GLU A 139 -16.52 16.42 -7.75
C GLU A 139 -15.25 16.32 -8.62
N ASP A 140 -14.30 15.47 -8.23
CA ASP A 140 -13.08 15.14 -8.98
C ASP A 140 -13.31 14.04 -10.01
N ASN A 141 -12.50 14.03 -11.08
CA ASN A 141 -12.51 12.95 -12.06
C ASN A 141 -11.75 11.70 -11.57
N GLY A 142 -12.01 10.56 -12.21
CA GLY A 142 -11.42 9.29 -11.81
C GLY A 142 -9.88 9.25 -11.90
N GLY A 143 -9.29 10.07 -12.77
CA GLY A 143 -7.84 10.27 -12.86
C GLY A 143 -7.28 11.04 -11.66
N GLN A 144 -7.99 12.08 -11.21
CA GLN A 144 -7.65 12.84 -10.01
C GLN A 144 -7.70 11.96 -8.75
N ASP A 145 -8.75 11.16 -8.53
CA ASP A 145 -8.80 10.18 -7.41
C ASP A 145 -7.57 9.26 -7.38
N VAL A 146 -7.25 8.67 -8.53
CA VAL A 146 -6.13 7.74 -8.66
C VAL A 146 -4.81 8.45 -8.40
N LEU A 147 -4.65 9.71 -8.81
CA LEU A 147 -3.46 10.51 -8.53
C LEU A 147 -3.39 11.01 -7.09
N LEU A 148 -4.49 11.43 -6.47
CA LEU A 148 -4.57 11.82 -5.06
C LEU A 148 -4.12 10.66 -4.17
N ALA A 149 -4.73 9.48 -4.35
CA ALA A 149 -4.38 8.31 -3.56
C ALA A 149 -2.98 7.76 -3.91
N SER A 150 -2.55 7.80 -5.17
CA SER A 150 -1.16 7.46 -5.54
C SER A 150 -0.14 8.41 -4.92
N SER A 151 -0.45 9.71 -4.88
CA SER A 151 0.40 10.77 -4.32
C SER A 151 0.48 10.66 -2.80
N ALA A 152 -0.65 10.58 -2.11
CA ALA A 152 -0.68 10.39 -0.66
C ALA A 152 0.05 9.10 -0.26
N HIS A 153 -0.27 7.97 -0.89
CA HIS A 153 0.38 6.71 -0.54
C HIS A 153 1.88 6.73 -0.84
N THR A 154 2.28 7.16 -2.04
CA THR A 154 3.71 7.15 -2.45
C THR A 154 4.53 8.21 -1.74
N GLN A 155 4.05 9.45 -1.63
CA GLN A 155 4.86 10.56 -1.10
C GLN A 155 4.82 10.66 0.42
N HIS A 156 3.71 10.29 1.09
CA HIS A 156 3.63 10.31 2.55
C HIS A 156 4.08 8.98 3.18
N ASP A 157 3.48 7.84 2.81
CA ASP A 157 3.69 6.59 3.57
C ASP A 157 5.00 5.88 3.23
N LEU A 158 5.36 5.83 1.94
CA LEU A 158 6.50 5.06 1.45
C LEU A 158 7.87 5.47 2.05
N PRO A 159 8.17 6.76 2.31
CA PRO A 159 9.39 7.16 3.04
C PRO A 159 9.51 6.51 4.42
N PHE A 160 8.40 6.47 5.18
CA PHE A 160 8.39 5.89 6.52
C PHE A 160 8.49 4.36 6.46
N VAL A 161 7.83 3.73 5.49
CA VAL A 161 7.97 2.28 5.23
C VAL A 161 9.42 1.91 4.90
N TYR A 162 10.11 2.66 4.04
CA TYR A 162 11.52 2.40 3.73
C TYR A 162 12.46 2.72 4.88
N ALA A 163 12.15 3.71 5.71
CA ALA A 163 12.90 3.96 6.95
C ALA A 163 12.71 2.83 7.98
N GLU A 164 11.54 2.19 8.03
CA GLU A 164 11.23 1.09 8.97
C GLU A 164 11.72 -0.28 8.47
N MET A 165 11.73 -0.52 7.15
CA MET A 165 12.23 -1.77 6.53
C MET A 165 13.72 -1.73 6.20
N GLY A 166 14.33 -0.55 6.12
CA GLY A 166 15.76 -0.35 5.86
C GLY A 166 16.15 -0.44 4.38
N VAL A 167 16.86 0.57 3.89
CA VAL A 167 17.22 0.72 2.45
C VAL A 167 18.51 0.01 2.02
N THR A 168 19.29 -0.55 2.95
CA THR A 168 20.53 -1.29 2.66
C THR A 168 20.53 -2.70 3.25
N THR A 169 21.17 -3.65 2.57
CA THR A 169 21.39 -5.01 3.07
C THR A 169 22.39 -5.03 4.24
N PRO A 170 22.51 -6.12 5.01
CA PRO A 170 23.56 -6.26 6.04
C PRO A 170 25.00 -6.13 5.50
N GLN A 171 25.18 -6.31 4.18
CA GLN A 171 26.44 -6.17 3.45
C GLN A 171 26.65 -4.74 2.90
N GLY A 172 25.72 -3.81 3.15
CA GLY A 172 25.80 -2.41 2.69
C GLY A 172 25.41 -2.18 1.23
N GLN A 173 24.82 -3.18 0.56
CA GLN A 173 24.30 -3.01 -0.80
C GLN A 173 22.97 -2.26 -0.73
N SER A 174 22.75 -1.29 -1.63
CA SER A 174 21.48 -0.56 -1.71
C SER A 174 20.37 -1.45 -2.26
N ARG A 175 19.16 -1.34 -1.69
CA ARG A 175 17.94 -1.96 -2.23
C ARG A 175 17.23 -1.10 -3.27
N LYS A 176 17.82 0.03 -3.70
CA LYS A 176 17.24 0.89 -4.74
C LYS A 176 16.88 0.16 -6.06
N PRO A 177 17.68 -0.81 -6.56
CA PRO A 177 17.29 -1.57 -7.75
C PRO A 177 15.92 -2.26 -7.64
N ASP A 178 15.59 -2.81 -6.46
CA ASP A 178 14.28 -3.45 -6.21
C ASP A 178 13.15 -2.42 -6.04
N HIS A 179 13.47 -1.19 -5.62
CA HIS A 179 12.53 -0.07 -5.62
C HIS A 179 12.24 0.45 -7.04
N ASP A 180 13.27 0.56 -7.89
CA ASP A 180 13.14 1.04 -9.28
C ASP A 180 12.52 0.01 -10.23
N ALA A 181 12.71 -1.29 -9.96
CA ALA A 181 12.04 -2.37 -10.70
C ALA A 181 10.51 -2.25 -10.67
N VAL A 182 9.94 -1.67 -9.60
CA VAL A 182 8.49 -1.42 -9.47
C VAL A 182 8.00 -0.36 -10.47
N ASN A 183 8.86 0.53 -10.98
CA ASN A 183 8.45 1.59 -11.90
C ASN A 183 7.87 1.01 -13.21
N ALA A 184 8.46 -0.10 -13.71
CA ALA A 184 7.94 -0.84 -14.87
C ALA A 184 6.62 -1.57 -14.55
N ILE A 185 6.46 -2.08 -13.32
CA ILE A 185 5.21 -2.72 -12.87
C ILE A 185 4.08 -1.69 -12.82
N ASN A 186 4.34 -0.48 -12.31
CA ASN A 186 3.36 0.59 -12.23
C ASN A 186 2.92 1.08 -13.62
N ALA A 187 3.87 1.34 -14.53
CA ALA A 187 3.56 1.75 -15.90
C ALA A 187 2.61 0.76 -16.60
N ALA A 188 3.00 -0.52 -16.67
CA ALA A 188 2.21 -1.57 -17.29
C ALA A 188 0.85 -1.85 -16.62
N VAL A 189 0.61 -1.32 -15.41
CA VAL A 189 -0.70 -1.36 -14.74
C VAL A 189 -1.57 -0.17 -15.11
N PHE A 190 -1.02 1.05 -15.16
CA PHE A 190 -1.78 2.23 -15.54
C PHE A 190 -2.22 2.16 -17.02
N ASP A 191 -1.32 1.81 -17.93
CA ASP A 191 -1.60 1.63 -19.36
C ASP A 191 -2.73 0.61 -19.61
N ALA A 192 -2.80 -0.42 -18.78
CA ALA A 192 -3.79 -1.51 -18.88
C ALA A 192 -5.14 -1.19 -18.19
N LEU A 193 -5.24 -0.09 -17.45
CA LEU A 193 -6.43 0.29 -16.70
C LEU A 193 -7.12 1.57 -17.21
N GLU A 194 -6.42 2.45 -17.92
CA GLU A 194 -6.98 3.72 -18.41
C GLU A 194 -8.29 3.52 -19.19
N THR A 195 -8.28 2.68 -20.23
CA THR A 195 -9.49 2.34 -21.02
C THR A 195 -10.57 1.70 -20.16
N TYR A 196 -10.21 0.83 -19.22
CA TYR A 196 -11.18 0.16 -18.35
C TYR A 196 -11.90 1.16 -17.43
N TYR A 197 -11.18 2.13 -16.87
CA TYR A 197 -11.78 3.22 -16.09
C TYR A 197 -12.67 4.12 -16.95
N ALA A 198 -12.22 4.46 -18.16
CA ALA A 198 -12.99 5.25 -19.12
C ALA A 198 -14.33 4.59 -19.52
N GLU A 199 -14.34 3.28 -19.71
CA GLU A 199 -15.51 2.51 -20.12
C GLU A 199 -16.51 2.21 -18.98
N HIS A 200 -16.03 2.08 -17.74
CA HIS A 200 -16.83 1.52 -16.62
C HIS A 200 -17.07 2.46 -15.43
N TYR A 201 -16.25 3.51 -15.24
CA TYR A 201 -16.32 4.38 -14.05
C TYR A 201 -16.45 5.87 -14.35
N ASP A 202 -15.70 6.39 -15.33
CA ASP A 202 -15.70 7.82 -15.65
C ASP A 202 -15.24 8.07 -17.11
N PRO A 203 -16.11 8.53 -18.02
CA PRO A 203 -15.77 8.71 -19.43
C PRO A 203 -14.75 9.83 -19.67
N PHE A 204 -14.41 10.65 -18.67
CA PHE A 204 -13.33 11.62 -18.74
C PHE A 204 -12.12 11.29 -17.85
N PHE A 205 -11.95 10.02 -17.44
CA PHE A 205 -10.81 9.57 -16.62
C PHE A 205 -9.44 10.10 -17.10
N SER A 206 -9.18 10.06 -18.41
CA SER A 206 -7.92 10.52 -19.02
C SER A 206 -7.71 12.04 -19.02
N TYR A 207 -8.74 12.84 -18.73
CA TYR A 207 -8.70 14.31 -18.83
C TYR A 207 -8.19 14.97 -17.54
N ILE A 208 -7.03 14.51 -17.07
CA ILE A 208 -6.27 15.18 -16.01
C ILE A 208 -5.76 16.52 -16.57
N GLN A 209 -6.20 17.63 -15.99
CA GLN A 209 -5.81 18.98 -16.46
C GLN A 209 -4.29 19.18 -16.32
N PRO A 210 -3.56 19.62 -17.36
CA PRO A 210 -2.11 19.75 -17.34
C PRO A 210 -1.65 21.03 -16.62
N LEU A 211 -1.93 21.13 -15.32
CA LEU A 211 -1.34 22.13 -14.42
C LEU A 211 0.18 21.90 -14.39
N PRO A 212 1.07 22.87 -14.68
CA PRO A 212 2.51 22.65 -14.51
C PRO A 212 2.83 22.35 -13.03
N PRO A 213 3.59 21.29 -12.69
CA PRO A 213 4.47 20.47 -13.53
C PRO A 213 3.88 19.13 -14.03
N LEU A 214 2.57 18.92 -13.96
CA LEU A 214 1.90 17.69 -14.44
C LEU A 214 2.10 17.44 -15.96
N ASN A 215 2.59 18.44 -16.70
CA ASN A 215 2.92 18.36 -18.12
C ASN A 215 4.12 17.44 -18.47
N GLN A 216 4.81 16.85 -17.49
CA GLN A 216 5.87 15.87 -17.71
C GLN A 216 5.35 14.47 -18.11
N GLY A 217 4.02 14.26 -18.10
CA GLY A 217 3.41 12.96 -18.32
C GLY A 217 3.24 12.19 -17.01
N THR A 218 2.10 11.53 -16.86
CA THR A 218 1.64 10.95 -15.59
C THR A 218 2.62 9.92 -15.01
N LEU A 219 3.25 9.11 -15.87
CA LEU A 219 4.19 8.06 -15.44
C LEU A 219 5.53 8.62 -14.95
N GLU A 220 6.08 9.67 -15.57
CA GLU A 220 7.34 10.30 -15.10
C GLU A 220 7.13 11.04 -13.79
N MET A 221 5.98 11.67 -13.61
CA MET A 221 5.59 12.30 -12.35
C MET A 221 5.51 11.28 -11.20
N VAL A 222 4.89 10.13 -11.42
CA VAL A 222 4.81 9.04 -10.44
C VAL A 222 6.19 8.45 -10.13
N LYS A 223 7.09 8.33 -11.12
CA LYS A 223 8.50 7.95 -10.88
C LYS A 223 9.22 8.99 -10.04
N GLY A 224 9.02 10.28 -10.31
CA GLY A 224 9.55 11.39 -9.50
C GLY A 224 9.07 11.36 -8.05
N TRP A 225 7.80 11.04 -7.81
CA TRP A 225 7.26 10.83 -6.45
C TRP A 225 7.92 9.63 -5.75
N ARG A 226 8.19 8.53 -6.47
CA ARG A 226 8.87 7.35 -5.93
C ARG A 226 10.33 7.63 -5.58
N GLU A 227 11.06 8.31 -6.47
CA GLU A 227 12.43 8.76 -6.23
C GLU A 227 12.51 9.70 -5.01
N LEU A 228 11.61 10.69 -4.92
CA LEU A 228 11.53 11.59 -3.77
C LEU A 228 11.22 10.81 -2.47
N ALA A 229 10.36 9.79 -2.54
CA ALA A 229 10.08 8.94 -1.39
C ALA A 229 11.30 8.12 -0.94
N TRP A 230 12.11 7.64 -1.88
CA TRP A 230 13.39 6.99 -1.58
C TRP A 230 14.37 7.97 -0.92
N ARG A 231 14.53 9.19 -1.44
CA ARG A 231 15.39 10.23 -0.84
C ARG A 231 14.93 10.65 0.54
N ASN A 232 13.64 10.78 0.76
CA ASN A 232 13.10 11.09 2.08
C ASN A 232 13.32 9.93 3.08
N ALA A 233 13.31 8.67 2.64
CA ALA A 233 13.75 7.55 3.48
C ALA A 233 15.25 7.62 3.83
N GLU A 234 16.12 7.94 2.85
CA GLU A 234 17.56 8.15 3.09
C GLU A 234 17.80 9.30 4.08
N ARG A 235 17.04 10.39 4.00
CA ARG A 235 17.06 11.51 4.96
C ARG A 235 16.60 11.09 6.36
N LEU A 236 15.46 10.39 6.47
CA LEU A 236 14.93 9.87 7.75
C LEU A 236 15.92 8.93 8.45
N LEU A 237 16.70 8.15 7.68
CA LEU A 237 17.73 7.24 8.17
C LEU A 237 19.09 7.94 8.48
N SER A 238 19.34 9.10 7.88
CA SER A 238 20.57 9.89 8.08
C SER A 238 20.46 10.89 9.25
N ALA A 239 19.25 11.18 9.71
CA ALA A 239 18.97 12.07 10.83
C ALA A 239 19.63 11.57 12.13
N ARG A 240 20.34 12.48 12.81
CA ARG A 240 21.17 12.20 14.00
C ARG A 240 20.43 12.43 15.31
N THR A 241 19.35 13.20 15.28
CA THR A 241 18.51 13.51 16.45
C THR A 241 17.03 13.29 16.14
N ALA A 242 16.19 13.29 17.18
CA ALA A 242 14.74 13.18 17.02
C ALA A 242 14.17 14.41 16.30
N GLU A 243 14.74 15.60 16.55
CA GLU A 243 14.36 16.87 15.97
C GLU A 243 14.73 16.94 14.48
N GLU A 244 15.92 16.47 14.09
CA GLU A 244 16.28 16.33 12.67
C GLU A 244 15.33 15.37 11.94
N ARG A 245 14.98 14.23 12.57
CA ARG A 245 14.06 13.26 11.97
C ARG A 245 12.63 13.80 11.88
N GLN A 246 12.18 14.57 12.87
CA GLN A 246 10.87 15.21 12.86
C GLN A 246 10.79 16.28 11.76
N GLY A 247 11.82 17.11 11.58
CA GLY A 247 11.85 18.09 10.49
C GLY A 247 11.71 17.45 9.10
N VAL A 248 12.35 16.30 8.87
CA VAL A 248 12.14 15.51 7.63
C VAL A 248 10.71 14.96 7.54
N ALA A 249 10.10 14.53 8.64
CA ALA A 249 8.70 14.08 8.66
C ALA A 249 7.70 15.21 8.38
N ASP A 250 7.95 16.41 8.92
CA ASP A 250 7.12 17.60 8.70
C ASP A 250 7.20 18.08 7.23
N GLU A 251 8.39 17.98 6.62
CA GLU A 251 8.56 18.21 5.17
C GLU A 251 7.82 17.18 4.30
N ILE A 252 7.76 15.91 4.72
CA ILE A 252 7.03 14.83 4.02
C ILE A 252 5.52 15.11 4.01
N ASP A 253 4.91 15.44 5.16
CA ASP A 253 3.49 15.81 5.22
C ASP A 253 3.22 17.11 4.45
N LEU A 254 4.09 18.13 4.58
CA LEU A 254 3.94 19.39 3.85
C LEU A 254 3.99 19.19 2.33
N ASN A 255 4.99 18.48 1.80
CA ASN A 255 5.10 18.24 0.36
C ASN A 255 3.93 17.39 -0.15
N SER A 256 3.63 16.26 0.49
CA SER A 256 2.54 15.38 0.05
C SER A 256 1.17 16.06 0.12
N ARG A 257 0.93 16.91 1.12
CA ARG A 257 -0.27 17.76 1.21
C ARG A 257 -0.34 18.78 0.06
N LEU A 258 0.76 19.48 -0.24
CA LEU A 258 0.78 20.46 -1.34
C LEU A 258 0.51 19.80 -2.70
N TRP A 259 1.04 18.59 -2.94
CA TRP A 259 0.68 17.81 -4.12
C TRP A 259 -0.79 17.41 -4.15
N ALA A 260 -1.35 16.93 -3.03
CA ALA A 260 -2.78 16.60 -2.96
C ALA A 260 -3.66 17.84 -3.27
N GLN A 261 -3.37 18.99 -2.64
CA GLN A 261 -4.09 20.25 -2.87
C GLN A 261 -3.94 20.80 -4.30
N MET A 262 -2.92 20.38 -5.05
CA MET A 262 -2.73 20.75 -6.46
C MET A 262 -3.52 19.82 -7.41
N ILE A 263 -3.72 18.56 -7.06
CA ILE A 263 -4.52 17.61 -7.86
C ILE A 263 -6.03 17.88 -7.64
N ASP A 264 -6.41 18.20 -6.40
CA ASP A 264 -7.75 18.61 -5.93
C ASP A 264 -8.16 20.03 -6.40
N SER A 265 -7.26 20.78 -7.07
CA SER A 265 -7.46 22.23 -7.30
C SER A 265 -8.48 22.59 -8.40
N TYR A 266 -9.09 21.62 -9.08
CA TYR A 266 -10.07 21.84 -10.14
C TYR A 266 -11.23 20.85 -10.04
N GLN A 267 -12.34 21.32 -9.48
CA GLN A 267 -13.57 20.55 -9.23
C GLN A 267 -14.72 21.16 -10.04
N PRO A 268 -15.07 20.62 -11.23
CA PRO A 268 -16.18 21.14 -12.02
C PRO A 268 -17.53 20.80 -11.35
N ALA A 269 -18.28 21.80 -10.91
CA ALA A 269 -19.48 21.59 -10.08
C ALA A 269 -20.57 20.72 -10.75
N GLY A 270 -20.98 19.65 -10.05
CA GLY A 270 -21.99 18.69 -10.49
C GLY A 270 -21.41 17.44 -11.18
N TYR A 271 -20.09 17.32 -11.23
CA TYR A 271 -19.38 16.17 -11.80
C TYR A 271 -19.71 14.87 -11.05
N ARG A 272 -19.90 14.94 -9.73
CA ARG A 272 -20.31 13.80 -8.91
C ARG A 272 -21.54 13.10 -9.48
N ALA A 273 -22.59 13.87 -9.75
CA ALA A 273 -23.86 13.36 -10.24
C ALA A 273 -23.76 12.76 -11.66
N MET A 274 -22.85 13.27 -12.50
CA MET A 274 -22.54 12.69 -13.80
C MET A 274 -21.83 11.34 -13.64
N ARG A 275 -20.76 11.31 -12.86
CA ARG A 275 -19.88 10.15 -12.69
C ARG A 275 -20.55 9.00 -11.92
N ASP A 276 -21.25 9.29 -10.82
CA ASP A 276 -22.01 8.31 -10.05
C ASP A 276 -23.07 7.62 -10.94
N SER A 277 -23.75 8.40 -11.80
CA SER A 277 -24.76 7.91 -12.74
C SER A 277 -24.14 7.05 -13.84
N PHE A 278 -23.00 7.46 -14.40
CA PHE A 278 -22.25 6.68 -15.39
C PHE A 278 -21.79 5.34 -14.80
N CYS A 279 -21.07 5.36 -13.68
CA CYS A 279 -20.64 4.15 -12.98
C CYS A 279 -21.81 3.20 -12.69
N SER A 280 -22.94 3.73 -12.16
CA SER A 280 -24.13 2.92 -11.84
C SER A 280 -24.77 2.22 -13.05
N ALA A 281 -24.59 2.74 -14.26
CA ALA A 281 -25.11 2.14 -15.50
C ALA A 281 -24.09 1.19 -16.18
N HIS A 282 -22.79 1.52 -16.07
CA HIS A 282 -21.71 0.90 -16.84
C HIS A 282 -20.88 -0.14 -16.08
N HIS A 283 -20.70 -0.03 -14.76
CA HIS A 283 -19.82 -0.93 -14.02
C HIS A 283 -20.30 -2.39 -14.03
N GLU A 284 -19.34 -3.34 -14.01
CA GLU A 284 -19.63 -4.75 -14.28
C GLU A 284 -20.38 -5.47 -13.14
N ILE A 285 -20.20 -5.05 -11.88
CA ILE A 285 -20.80 -5.72 -10.70
C ILE A 285 -22.23 -5.22 -10.44
N LYS A 286 -23.13 -5.49 -11.40
CA LYS A 286 -24.57 -5.25 -11.24
C LYS A 286 -25.11 -6.08 -10.06
N PRO A 287 -25.83 -5.49 -9.09
CA PRO A 287 -26.03 -6.06 -7.76
C PRO A 287 -27.04 -7.22 -7.72
N THR A 288 -26.59 -8.41 -8.16
CA THR A 288 -27.33 -9.67 -8.08
C THR A 288 -26.97 -10.49 -6.82
N TRP A 289 -26.57 -9.83 -5.75
CA TRP A 289 -26.41 -10.47 -4.44
C TRP A 289 -27.78 -10.79 -3.83
N PRO A 290 -28.13 -12.08 -3.59
CA PRO A 290 -29.34 -12.40 -2.87
C PRO A 290 -29.24 -11.85 -1.45
N ARG A 291 -30.19 -10.98 -1.07
CA ARG A 291 -30.26 -10.41 0.29
C ARG A 291 -30.23 -11.57 1.29
N ARG A 292 -29.17 -11.66 2.11
CA ARG A 292 -29.12 -12.58 3.24
C ARG A 292 -30.43 -12.42 4.03
N PRO A 293 -31.23 -13.49 4.23
CA PRO A 293 -32.49 -13.38 4.94
C PRO A 293 -32.20 -12.81 6.33
N SER A 294 -32.93 -11.77 6.72
CA SER A 294 -32.68 -11.05 7.96
C SER A 294 -32.82 -12.00 9.14
N GLY A 295 -31.68 -12.35 9.75
CA GLY A 295 -31.63 -13.22 10.91
C GLY A 295 -32.53 -12.66 12.01
N ARG A 296 -33.64 -13.35 12.31
CA ARG A 296 -34.62 -12.89 13.29
C ARG A 296 -33.91 -12.64 14.62
N ARG A 297 -34.11 -11.43 15.18
CA ARG A 297 -33.67 -11.12 16.54
C ARG A 297 -34.30 -12.14 17.50
N GLY A 298 -33.55 -12.53 18.54
CA GLY A 298 -33.89 -13.68 19.38
C GLY A 298 -35.25 -13.55 20.07
N GLY A 299 -36.06 -14.61 19.99
CA GLY A 299 -37.23 -14.84 20.84
C GLY A 299 -36.89 -15.78 21.98
N THR A 300 -37.41 -15.52 23.18
CA THR A 300 -37.00 -16.19 24.42
C THR A 300 -37.78 -17.48 24.72
N SER A 301 -37.05 -18.49 25.20
CA SER A 301 -37.45 -19.50 26.19
C SER A 301 -38.96 -19.80 26.36
N SER A 302 -39.38 -20.96 25.83
CA SER A 302 -40.50 -21.72 26.41
C SER A 302 -40.26 -23.24 26.24
N ALA A 303 -41.11 -24.08 26.84
CA ALA A 303 -40.67 -25.33 27.45
C ALA A 303 -41.69 -26.50 27.42
N ARG A 304 -41.16 -27.72 27.68
CA ARG A 304 -41.85 -29.05 27.67
C ARG A 304 -42.12 -29.53 26.23
N GLY A 305 -42.02 -30.80 25.81
CA GLY A 305 -41.63 -32.10 26.40
C GLY A 305 -41.55 -33.17 25.27
N THR A 306 -41.45 -34.50 25.48
CA THR A 306 -41.27 -35.29 26.72
C THR A 306 -40.90 -36.77 26.43
N ASN A 307 -39.70 -37.21 26.88
CA ASN A 307 -39.47 -38.49 27.57
C ASN A 307 -39.34 -39.83 26.77
N HIS A 308 -38.66 -40.82 27.41
CA HIS A 308 -38.43 -42.24 27.02
C HIS A 308 -37.46 -42.51 25.84
N SER A 309 -36.67 -43.60 25.82
CA SER A 309 -36.23 -44.52 26.89
C SER A 309 -35.01 -45.37 26.45
N GLY A 310 -33.99 -45.52 27.30
CA GLY A 310 -32.85 -46.42 27.08
C GLY A 310 -31.83 -46.35 28.23
N ARG A 311 -31.37 -47.49 28.77
CA ARG A 311 -30.62 -47.57 30.06
C ARG A 311 -29.44 -48.58 29.96
N PRO A 312 -28.60 -48.83 31.00
CA PRO A 312 -27.18 -48.45 30.92
C PRO A 312 -26.17 -49.56 31.25
N ARG A 313 -24.86 -49.30 31.08
CA ARG A 313 -23.68 -49.80 31.86
C ARG A 313 -22.38 -49.42 31.11
N ALA A 314 -21.20 -49.27 31.72
CA ALA A 314 -20.82 -49.22 33.14
C ALA A 314 -19.58 -48.30 33.34
N ARG A 315 -19.19 -48.04 34.60
CA ARG A 315 -17.99 -47.27 34.97
C ARG A 315 -16.71 -48.13 34.91
N ALA A 316 -15.58 -47.49 34.65
CA ALA A 316 -14.31 -47.84 35.30
C ALA A 316 -13.46 -46.58 35.56
N HIS A 317 -12.84 -46.48 36.73
CA HIS A 317 -11.84 -45.45 37.03
C HIS A 317 -10.44 -46.02 36.83
N ARG A 318 -9.47 -45.15 36.51
CA ARG A 318 -8.23 -45.09 37.32
C ARG A 318 -7.55 -43.73 37.23
N ARG A 319 -7.15 -43.21 38.39
CA ARG A 319 -6.17 -42.12 38.53
C ARG A 319 -4.80 -42.77 38.72
N HIS A 320 -3.74 -42.20 38.16
CA HIS A 320 -2.40 -42.28 38.76
C HIS A 320 -1.80 -40.88 38.90
N ARG A 321 -0.90 -40.71 39.88
CA ARG A 321 -0.51 -39.41 40.42
C ARG A 321 0.93 -39.51 40.95
N ARG A 322 1.76 -38.48 40.70
CA ARG A 322 3.16 -38.31 41.21
C ARG A 322 4.16 -39.30 40.55
N HIS A 323 5.46 -39.00 40.41
CA HIS A 323 6.35 -38.27 41.32
C HIS A 323 7.26 -37.18 40.69
N ARG A 324 7.78 -36.29 41.56
CA ARG A 324 8.88 -35.33 41.33
C ARG A 324 9.96 -35.56 42.40
N ARG A 325 11.26 -35.43 42.04
CA ARG A 325 12.47 -35.04 42.83
C ARG A 325 13.73 -35.68 42.21
N PRO A 326 14.96 -35.22 42.51
CA PRO A 326 15.42 -33.82 42.62
C PRO A 326 16.76 -33.57 41.84
N ARG A 327 17.22 -32.31 41.76
CA ARG A 327 18.60 -31.99 41.32
C ARG A 327 19.62 -32.25 42.45
N PRO A 328 20.86 -32.69 42.17
CA PRO A 328 21.96 -32.63 43.12
C PRO A 328 22.54 -31.21 43.23
N ARG A 329 23.07 -30.85 44.40
CA ARG A 329 23.97 -29.70 44.61
C ARG A 329 25.42 -30.19 44.62
N ARG A 330 26.36 -29.41 44.09
CA ARG A 330 27.79 -29.53 44.43
C ARG A 330 28.21 -28.30 45.25
N HIS A 331 29.04 -28.52 46.26
CA HIS A 331 29.72 -27.47 47.01
C HIS A 331 31.05 -27.13 46.34
N HIS A 332 31.46 -25.86 46.42
CA HIS A 332 32.87 -25.51 46.59
C HIS A 332 33.04 -24.56 47.78
N ARG A 333 34.25 -24.55 48.35
CA ARG A 333 34.62 -23.87 49.60
C ARG A 333 35.54 -22.68 49.29
N ARG A 334 35.63 -21.75 50.24
CA ARG A 334 36.42 -20.51 50.16
C ARG A 334 37.94 -20.75 50.14
N SER A 335 38.64 -19.93 49.35
CA SER A 335 39.74 -19.04 49.78
C SER A 335 39.37 -17.63 49.23
N ARG A 336 39.71 -16.45 49.79
CA ARG A 336 40.74 -16.02 50.76
C ARG A 336 42.19 -16.21 50.29
N ARG A 337 42.63 -15.31 49.41
CA ARG A 337 43.41 -14.15 49.88
C ARG A 337 42.77 -12.87 49.32
#